data_AF-A0AAV3PYZ0-F1
#
_entry.id   AF-A0AAV3PYZ0-F1
#
_cell.length_a   1.000
_cell.length_b   1.000
_cell.length_c   1.000
_cell.angle_alpha   90.00
_cell.angle_beta   90.00
_cell.angle_gamma   90.00
#
_symmetry.space_group_name_H-M   'P 1'
#
loop_
_entity.id
_entity.type
_entity.pdbx_description
1 polymer ?
#
loop_
_entity_poly.entity_id
_entity_poly.type
_entity_poly.pdbx_seq_one_letter_code
_entity_poly.pdbx_strand_id
1 'polypeptide(L)'
;MVTTITRCPSSQLLFSSSHSISRISPFQVCLNSSGGGIRRSKGVNGGGRLKCMAVETASSEAQVKSKRSSYEIQTLTGWLLKQEQAGVIDAELTIVLSSISMACKQIASLVQRASISNLTGVQGAVNIQGEDQKKLDVVSNEVFSNCLRSSGRTGIIASEEEDVPVAVEESYSGNYIVVFDPLDGSSNIDAAVSTGSIFGIYSPNDECLADVGDEETLDSAKERCIVNVCQPGNNLLAAGYCMYSSSIIFVLTIGAGVFAFTLDPMYGEFVMTQENIQIPKSGKIYSFNEGNYQLWDDKLKKYIDDLKDPGPTGKPYSARYIGSLVGDFHRTLLYGGIYGYPRDKKSKNGKLRLLYECAPMSFIVEQAGGKGSDGHHRVLDIQPTEIHQRVPLYIGSQEEVEKVEKYLA
;
A
#
# COMPACT_ATOMS: atom_id res chain seq x y z
N MET A 1 -30.73 -11.81 -66.81
CA MET A 1 -29.89 -10.84 -67.54
C MET A 1 -28.54 -10.80 -66.86
N VAL A 2 -27.61 -11.58 -67.40
CA VAL A 2 -26.39 -11.09 -68.08
C VAL A 2 -25.34 -10.67 -67.03
N THR A 3 -24.49 -11.58 -66.54
CA THR A 3 -23.15 -11.94 -67.09
C THR A 3 -22.18 -10.75 -67.04
N THR A 4 -20.92 -10.80 -66.57
CA THR A 4 -19.97 -11.92 -66.42
C THR A 4 -18.58 -11.37 -65.99
N ILE A 5 -17.81 -12.22 -65.30
CA ILE A 5 -16.41 -12.63 -65.60
C ILE A 5 -15.20 -11.82 -65.09
N THR A 6 -14.56 -12.42 -64.08
CA THR A 6 -13.12 -12.80 -63.95
C THR A 6 -12.05 -11.71 -63.78
N ARG A 7 -10.87 -11.94 -63.16
CA ARG A 7 -9.96 -13.12 -63.17
C ARG A 7 -8.94 -12.99 -62.00
N CYS A 8 -8.75 -14.04 -61.20
CA CYS A 8 -7.43 -14.43 -60.65
C CYS A 8 -6.64 -15.15 -61.78
N PRO A 9 -5.39 -15.68 -61.67
CA PRO A 9 -4.43 -15.81 -60.55
C PRO A 9 -2.99 -15.37 -60.98
N SER A 10 -1.89 -15.55 -60.24
CA SER A 10 -0.99 -16.73 -60.26
C SER A 10 0.32 -16.33 -59.51
N SER A 11 0.78 -17.06 -58.50
CA SER A 11 1.76 -18.16 -58.55
C SER A 11 3.23 -17.68 -58.40
N GLN A 12 3.94 -18.11 -57.35
CA GLN A 12 4.94 -19.23 -57.35
C GLN A 12 6.37 -18.65 -57.16
N LEU A 13 7.40 -19.22 -56.50
CA LEU A 13 7.83 -20.54 -56.00
C LEU A 13 8.96 -20.28 -54.96
N LEU A 14 9.00 -20.95 -53.80
CA LEU A 14 9.81 -22.13 -53.39
C LEU A 14 11.36 -21.98 -53.32
N PHE A 15 11.92 -22.36 -52.16
CA PHE A 15 12.92 -23.43 -51.83
C PHE A 15 13.73 -23.01 -50.57
N SER A 16 13.63 -23.72 -49.42
CA SER A 16 14.38 -24.95 -48.99
C SER A 16 15.90 -24.70 -48.88
N SER A 17 16.69 -25.13 -47.89
CA SER A 17 16.75 -26.32 -47.00
C SER A 17 17.78 -26.03 -45.86
N SER A 18 17.52 -26.40 -44.59
CA SER A 18 18.05 -27.58 -43.84
C SER A 18 19.58 -27.79 -43.77
N HIS A 19 20.14 -27.93 -42.54
CA HIS A 19 21.13 -28.93 -42.02
C HIS A 19 21.45 -28.54 -40.55
N SER A 20 21.18 -29.29 -39.47
CA SER A 20 21.54 -30.66 -39.03
C SER A 20 22.78 -30.76 -38.10
N ILE A 21 22.53 -30.89 -36.79
CA ILE A 21 22.99 -31.91 -35.79
C ILE A 21 24.50 -32.16 -35.47
N SER A 22 24.73 -32.34 -34.15
CA SER A 22 25.74 -33.13 -33.39
C SER A 22 26.72 -32.28 -32.56
N ARG A 23 27.06 -32.56 -31.28
CA ARG A 23 27.25 -33.80 -30.47
C ARG A 23 26.99 -33.48 -28.98
N ILE A 24 26.18 -34.22 -28.22
CA ILE A 24 26.51 -35.34 -27.31
C ILE A 24 27.86 -35.21 -26.56
N SER A 25 27.78 -35.09 -25.24
CA SER A 25 28.85 -35.34 -24.27
C SER A 25 28.33 -36.28 -23.15
N PRO A 26 29.03 -37.39 -22.82
CA PRO A 26 28.71 -38.20 -21.65
C PRO A 26 29.87 -38.34 -20.66
N PHE A 27 29.54 -38.72 -19.41
CA PHE A 27 30.39 -39.16 -18.29
C PHE A 27 31.26 -38.06 -17.60
N GLN A 28 31.51 -38.05 -16.28
CA GLN A 28 31.55 -39.14 -15.30
C GLN A 28 31.53 -38.56 -13.86
N VAL A 29 30.77 -39.22 -12.98
CA VAL A 29 30.89 -39.10 -11.51
C VAL A 29 32.17 -39.81 -11.08
N CYS A 30 33.01 -39.15 -10.26
CA CYS A 30 34.02 -39.82 -9.45
C CYS A 30 34.09 -39.20 -8.05
N LEU A 31 33.60 -39.95 -7.07
CA LEU A 31 34.00 -39.85 -5.67
C LEU A 31 35.51 -40.05 -5.56
N ASN A 32 36.16 -39.31 -4.66
CA ASN A 32 37.48 -39.71 -4.16
C ASN A 32 37.49 -39.67 -2.63
N SER A 33 37.20 -40.83 -2.06
CA SER A 33 37.56 -41.22 -0.71
C SER A 33 39.00 -41.76 -0.74
N SER A 34 39.89 -41.17 0.05
CA SER A 34 41.18 -41.79 0.36
C SER A 34 41.49 -41.55 1.83
N GLY A 35 41.32 -42.61 2.62
CA GLY A 35 41.62 -42.64 4.04
C GLY A 35 43.09 -42.95 4.36
N GLY A 36 43.35 -42.94 5.67
CA GLY A 36 44.29 -43.86 6.32
C GLY A 36 45.75 -43.43 6.40
N GLY A 37 46.14 -42.90 7.55
CA GLY A 37 47.56 -42.71 7.91
C GLY A 37 47.78 -42.55 9.41
N ILE A 38 47.71 -43.66 10.16
CA ILE A 38 48.05 -43.75 11.58
C ILE A 38 49.58 -43.66 11.75
N ARG A 39 50.05 -42.80 12.66
CA ARG A 39 51.35 -42.99 13.35
C ARG A 39 51.20 -42.75 14.85
N ARG A 40 51.43 -43.82 15.61
CA ARG A 40 51.64 -43.86 17.07
C ARG A 40 53.10 -43.53 17.39
N SER A 41 53.34 -42.82 18.49
CA SER A 41 54.55 -42.95 19.32
C SER A 41 54.16 -43.05 20.80
N LYS A 42 54.90 -43.88 21.55
CA LYS A 42 54.67 -44.33 22.94
C LYS A 42 55.56 -43.59 23.95
N GLY A 43 54.98 -43.32 25.14
CA GLY A 43 55.62 -43.43 26.47
C GLY A 43 56.40 -42.20 26.99
N VAL A 44 56.43 -41.82 28.27
CA VAL A 44 56.39 -42.58 29.55
C VAL A 44 55.92 -41.68 30.72
N ASN A 45 55.42 -42.34 31.78
CA ASN A 45 54.86 -41.90 33.07
C ASN A 45 55.57 -40.78 33.88
N GLY A 46 54.75 -40.04 34.64
CA GLY A 46 55.10 -39.39 35.91
C GLY A 46 53.83 -39.00 36.68
N GLY A 47 53.57 -39.67 37.81
CA GLY A 47 52.32 -39.55 38.57
C GLY A 47 52.19 -38.26 39.40
N GLY A 48 50.95 -37.78 39.52
CA GLY A 48 50.57 -36.69 40.42
C GLY A 48 49.04 -36.65 40.54
N ARG A 49 48.52 -37.13 41.67
CA ARG A 49 47.09 -37.23 41.97
C ARG A 49 46.57 -35.84 42.37
N LEU A 50 45.79 -35.19 41.52
CA LEU A 50 45.07 -33.95 41.84
C LEU A 50 43.58 -34.15 41.58
N LYS A 51 42.80 -34.15 42.67
CA LYS A 51 41.34 -34.00 42.64
C LYS A 51 41.05 -32.55 42.25
N CYS A 52 40.52 -32.31 41.06
CA CYS A 52 39.94 -31.03 40.71
C CYS A 52 38.43 -31.06 41.04
N MET A 53 38.03 -30.18 41.95
CA MET A 53 36.63 -29.88 42.26
C MET A 53 35.95 -29.30 41.02
N ALA A 54 34.77 -29.81 40.68
CA ALA A 54 33.90 -29.19 39.69
C ALA A 54 33.40 -27.86 40.25
N VAL A 55 33.70 -26.77 39.56
CA VAL A 55 33.02 -25.49 39.74
C VAL A 55 31.89 -25.46 38.71
N GLU A 56 30.66 -25.52 39.18
CA GLU A 56 29.49 -25.23 38.34
C GLU A 56 29.54 -23.76 37.94
N THR A 57 29.94 -23.48 36.70
CA THR A 57 29.68 -22.19 36.06
C THR A 57 28.26 -22.20 35.54
N ALA A 58 27.38 -21.48 36.23
CA ALA A 58 26.06 -21.13 35.73
C ALA A 58 26.20 -20.47 34.36
N SER A 59 25.69 -21.13 33.32
CA SER A 59 25.58 -20.57 31.99
C SER A 59 24.41 -19.59 31.97
N SER A 60 24.69 -18.32 32.26
CA SER A 60 23.80 -17.23 31.86
C SER A 60 23.83 -17.16 30.33
N GLU A 61 22.73 -17.51 29.68
CA GLU A 61 22.51 -17.25 28.26
C GLU A 61 22.50 -15.74 28.02
N ALA A 62 23.68 -15.17 27.79
CA ALA A 62 23.80 -13.82 27.30
C ALA A 62 23.32 -13.83 25.84
N GLN A 63 22.14 -13.26 25.59
CA GLN A 63 21.70 -12.96 24.23
C GLN A 63 22.75 -12.08 23.54
N VAL A 64 23.46 -12.67 22.59
CA VAL A 64 24.37 -11.95 21.72
C VAL A 64 23.52 -11.10 20.78
N LYS A 65 23.31 -9.82 21.13
CA LYS A 65 22.84 -8.82 20.18
C LYS A 65 23.92 -8.66 19.11
N SER A 66 23.74 -9.34 17.98
CA SER A 66 24.50 -9.10 16.75
C SER A 66 24.43 -7.61 16.42
N LYS A 67 25.57 -6.92 16.40
CA LYS A 67 25.66 -5.55 15.88
C LYS A 67 25.34 -5.61 14.39
N ARG A 68 24.12 -5.22 13.99
CA ARG A 68 23.78 -4.97 12.57
C ARG A 68 24.82 -4.00 12.01
N SER A 69 25.49 -4.40 10.93
CA SER A 69 26.40 -3.54 10.17
C SER A 69 25.64 -2.30 9.70
N SER A 70 26.21 -1.10 9.83
CA SER A 70 25.54 0.16 9.47
C SER A 70 25.31 0.36 7.97
N TYR A 71 25.52 -0.67 7.15
CA TYR A 71 25.41 -0.67 5.69
C TYR A 71 24.50 -1.80 5.15
N GLU A 72 23.68 -2.44 5.99
CA GLU A 72 22.75 -3.44 5.50
C GLU A 72 21.53 -2.76 4.84
N ILE A 73 21.58 -2.63 3.52
CA ILE A 73 20.47 -2.13 2.70
C ILE A 73 19.43 -3.24 2.59
N GLN A 74 18.21 -2.98 3.08
CA GLN A 74 17.08 -3.87 2.91
C GLN A 74 16.11 -3.29 1.88
N THR A 75 15.94 -3.98 0.74
CA THR A 75 14.93 -3.60 -0.25
C THR A 75 13.55 -4.08 0.14
N LEU A 76 12.49 -3.50 -0.43
CA LEU A 76 11.11 -3.94 -0.26
C LEU A 76 10.96 -5.41 -0.64
N THR A 77 11.49 -5.82 -1.81
CA THR A 77 11.48 -7.22 -2.25
C THR A 77 12.16 -8.14 -1.23
N GLY A 78 13.34 -7.76 -0.75
CA GLY A 78 14.06 -8.53 0.27
C GLY A 78 13.34 -8.56 1.63
N TRP A 79 12.56 -7.54 1.96
CA TRP A 79 11.72 -7.52 3.15
C TRP A 79 10.48 -8.41 3.00
N LEU A 80 9.77 -8.32 1.87
CA LEU A 80 8.58 -9.14 1.58
C LEU A 80 8.91 -10.64 1.60
N LEU A 81 9.99 -11.05 0.93
CA LEU A 81 10.43 -12.44 0.94
C LEU A 81 10.79 -12.96 2.34
N LYS A 82 11.29 -12.09 3.23
CA LYS A 82 11.53 -12.46 4.63
C LYS A 82 10.22 -12.63 5.41
N GLN A 83 9.20 -11.81 5.13
CA GLN A 83 7.87 -11.98 5.74
C GLN A 83 7.20 -13.27 5.26
N GLU A 84 7.36 -13.61 3.98
CA GLU A 84 6.88 -14.87 3.40
C GLU A 84 7.58 -16.08 4.03
N GLN A 85 8.91 -16.05 4.13
CA GLN A 85 9.68 -17.12 4.78
C GLN A 85 9.33 -17.31 6.26
N ALA A 86 8.94 -16.23 6.93
CA ALA A 86 8.46 -16.26 8.31
C ALA A 86 7.00 -16.74 8.43
N GLY A 87 6.29 -16.94 7.32
CA GLY A 87 4.89 -17.34 7.29
C GLY A 87 3.90 -16.23 7.71
N VAL A 88 4.34 -14.96 7.70
CA VAL A 88 3.49 -13.81 8.03
C VAL A 88 2.55 -13.48 6.88
N ILE A 89 3.05 -13.60 5.65
CA ILE A 89 2.29 -13.46 4.41
C ILE A 89 2.52 -14.71 3.55
N ASP A 90 1.58 -15.02 2.66
CA ASP A 90 1.78 -16.08 1.69
C ASP A 90 2.46 -15.56 0.41
N ALA A 91 2.84 -16.49 -0.48
CA ALA A 91 3.48 -16.14 -1.75
C ALA A 91 2.56 -15.33 -2.68
N GLU A 92 1.24 -15.48 -2.56
CA GLU A 92 0.28 -14.77 -3.38
C GLU A 92 0.22 -13.29 -3.01
N LEU A 93 0.14 -12.98 -1.72
CA LEU A 93 0.19 -11.63 -1.18
C LEU A 93 1.55 -10.97 -1.41
N THR A 94 2.66 -11.73 -1.35
CA THR A 94 3.99 -11.23 -1.75
C THR A 94 3.97 -10.70 -3.18
N ILE A 95 3.37 -11.44 -4.12
CA ILE A 95 3.27 -11.04 -5.52
C ILE A 95 2.38 -9.81 -5.66
N VAL A 96 1.21 -9.77 -5.00
CA VAL A 96 0.29 -8.62 -5.03
C VAL A 96 1.00 -7.35 -4.56
N LEU A 97 1.68 -7.39 -3.40
CA LEU A 97 2.43 -6.26 -2.85
C LEU A 97 3.59 -5.83 -3.76
N SER A 98 4.27 -6.80 -4.39
CA SER A 98 5.32 -6.53 -5.37
C SER A 98 4.76 -5.81 -6.60
N SER A 99 3.64 -6.28 -7.16
CA SER A 99 2.93 -5.66 -8.29
C SER A 99 2.45 -4.23 -7.97
N ILE A 100 1.91 -4.00 -6.78
CA ILE A 100 1.52 -2.65 -6.31
C ILE A 100 2.75 -1.74 -6.29
N SER A 101 3.88 -2.22 -5.74
CA SER A 101 5.12 -1.43 -5.73
C SER A 101 5.61 -1.09 -7.14
N MET A 102 5.44 -2.00 -8.10
CA MET A 102 5.78 -1.75 -9.51
C MET A 102 4.87 -0.71 -10.14
N ALA A 103 3.56 -0.77 -9.89
CA ALA A 103 2.62 0.25 -10.32
C ALA A 103 3.01 1.63 -9.77
N CYS A 104 3.33 1.71 -8.48
CA CYS A 104 3.76 2.95 -7.85
C CYS A 104 5.07 3.52 -8.45
N LYS A 105 6.04 2.67 -8.83
CA LYS A 105 7.26 3.11 -9.54
C LYS A 105 6.93 3.72 -10.91
N GLN A 106 6.01 3.12 -11.66
CA GLN A 106 5.57 3.64 -12.96
C GLN A 106 4.82 4.96 -12.82
N ILE A 107 3.84 5.03 -11.89
CA ILE A 107 3.08 6.26 -11.61
C ILE A 107 4.02 7.37 -11.14
N ALA A 108 5.00 7.09 -10.29
CA ALA A 108 6.01 8.09 -9.88
C ALA A 108 6.74 8.69 -11.09
N SER A 109 7.11 7.87 -12.08
CA SER A 109 7.74 8.36 -13.31
C SER A 109 6.79 9.23 -14.14
N LEU A 110 5.50 8.86 -14.21
CA LEU A 110 4.48 9.64 -14.92
C LEU A 110 4.24 10.99 -14.24
N VAL A 111 4.10 11.03 -12.92
CA VAL A 111 3.93 12.26 -12.13
C VAL A 111 5.12 13.21 -12.33
N GLN A 112 6.35 12.70 -12.23
CA GLN A 112 7.57 13.51 -12.42
C GLN A 112 7.70 14.09 -13.84
N ARG A 113 7.08 13.46 -14.83
CA ARG A 113 7.17 13.83 -16.25
C ARG A 113 5.84 14.37 -16.79
N ALA A 114 4.86 14.65 -15.94
CA ALA A 114 3.50 14.98 -16.36
C ALA A 114 3.48 16.22 -17.26
N SER A 115 4.19 17.28 -16.88
CA SER A 115 4.29 18.53 -17.66
C SER A 115 5.08 18.37 -18.97
N ILE A 116 6.00 17.40 -19.04
CA ILE A 116 6.78 17.11 -20.27
C ILE A 116 5.91 16.30 -21.25
N SER A 117 5.09 15.41 -20.72
CA SER A 117 4.29 14.45 -21.49
C SER A 117 2.88 14.98 -21.80
N ASN A 118 2.57 16.23 -21.42
CA ASN A 118 1.25 16.86 -21.54
C ASN A 118 0.11 16.04 -20.90
N LEU A 119 0.43 15.37 -19.78
CA LEU A 119 -0.54 14.66 -18.94
C LEU A 119 -1.17 15.59 -17.89
N THR A 120 -0.82 16.88 -17.91
CA THR A 120 -1.45 17.93 -17.12
C THR A 120 -2.78 18.38 -17.76
N GLY A 121 -3.65 18.94 -16.94
CA GLY A 121 -4.98 19.40 -17.36
C GLY A 121 -6.06 18.30 -17.42
N VAL A 122 -7.27 18.74 -17.78
CA VAL A 122 -8.48 17.91 -17.77
C VAL A 122 -8.51 16.97 -18.98
N GLN A 123 -9.06 15.77 -18.79
CA GLN A 123 -9.34 14.83 -19.88
C GLN A 123 -10.60 15.21 -20.67
N GLY A 124 -11.40 16.14 -20.14
CA GLY A 124 -12.66 16.59 -20.74
C GLY A 124 -13.86 15.74 -20.33
N ALA A 125 -13.66 14.75 -19.45
CA ALA A 125 -14.71 13.98 -18.80
C ALA A 125 -14.85 14.43 -17.34
N VAL A 126 -16.09 14.47 -16.85
CA VAL A 126 -16.38 14.58 -15.42
C VAL A 126 -16.44 13.16 -14.90
N ASN A 127 -15.68 12.84 -13.86
CA ASN A 127 -15.74 11.53 -13.25
C ASN A 127 -17.10 11.35 -12.53
N ILE A 128 -17.36 10.13 -12.08
CA ILE A 128 -18.66 9.71 -11.54
C ILE A 128 -19.01 10.39 -10.21
N GLN A 129 -18.05 11.12 -9.66
CA GLN A 129 -18.11 11.83 -8.40
C GLN A 129 -18.32 13.34 -8.60
N GLY A 130 -18.46 13.77 -9.85
CA GLY A 130 -18.64 15.18 -10.20
C GLY A 130 -17.35 16.00 -10.20
N GLU A 131 -16.18 15.35 -10.21
CA GLU A 131 -14.86 16.00 -10.27
C GLU A 131 -14.32 15.97 -11.70
N ASP A 132 -13.58 17.01 -12.10
CA ASP A 132 -12.96 17.06 -13.43
C ASP A 132 -11.82 16.03 -13.49
N GLN A 133 -12.03 14.93 -14.22
CA GLN A 133 -11.05 13.85 -14.33
C GLN A 133 -9.79 14.37 -15.02
N LYS A 134 -8.63 14.20 -14.37
CA LYS A 134 -7.34 14.55 -14.97
C LYS A 134 -6.86 13.37 -15.81
N LYS A 135 -6.10 13.68 -16.85
CA LYS A 135 -5.52 12.64 -17.72
C LYS A 135 -4.63 11.66 -16.95
N LEU A 136 -3.95 12.17 -15.91
CA LEU A 136 -3.06 11.35 -15.11
C LEU A 136 -3.82 10.34 -14.24
N ASP A 137 -5.05 10.63 -13.87
CA ASP A 137 -5.90 9.73 -13.07
C ASP A 137 -6.22 8.47 -13.87
N VAL A 138 -6.68 8.65 -15.12
CA VAL A 138 -6.99 7.53 -16.03
C VAL A 138 -5.76 6.68 -16.32
N VAL A 139 -4.62 7.31 -16.64
CA VAL A 139 -3.38 6.55 -16.92
C VAL A 139 -2.89 5.83 -15.66
N SER A 140 -3.02 6.44 -14.49
CA SER A 140 -2.62 5.80 -13.22
C SER A 140 -3.51 4.61 -12.89
N ASN A 141 -4.83 4.72 -13.12
CA ASN A 141 -5.77 3.62 -12.98
C ASN A 141 -5.43 2.45 -13.92
N GLU A 142 -5.14 2.73 -15.19
CA GLU A 142 -4.73 1.70 -16.17
C GLU A 142 -3.45 1.00 -15.75
N VAL A 143 -2.44 1.75 -15.30
CA VAL A 143 -1.15 1.18 -14.85
C VAL A 143 -1.35 0.29 -13.64
N PHE A 144 -2.13 0.73 -12.64
CA PHE A 144 -2.39 -0.04 -11.43
C PHE A 144 -3.14 -1.34 -11.76
N SER A 145 -4.23 -1.22 -12.54
CA SER A 145 -5.03 -2.35 -13.00
C SER A 145 -4.22 -3.35 -13.81
N ASN A 146 -3.36 -2.89 -14.72
CA ASN A 146 -2.51 -3.77 -15.53
C ASN A 146 -1.44 -4.50 -14.69
N CYS A 147 -0.83 -3.82 -13.72
CA CYS A 147 0.15 -4.45 -12.82
C CYS A 147 -0.47 -5.51 -11.91
N LEU A 148 -1.71 -5.27 -11.44
CA LEU A 148 -2.46 -6.24 -10.66
C LEU A 148 -2.99 -7.39 -11.53
N ARG A 149 -3.54 -7.12 -12.72
CA ARG A 149 -4.04 -8.15 -13.64
C ARG A 149 -2.92 -9.08 -14.09
N SER A 150 -1.77 -8.53 -14.47
CA SER A 150 -0.60 -9.33 -14.88
C SER A 150 0.00 -10.17 -13.73
N SER A 151 -0.32 -9.86 -12.47
CA SER A 151 0.03 -10.72 -11.35
C SER A 151 -0.73 -12.05 -11.37
N GLY A 152 -1.96 -12.07 -11.91
CA GLY A 152 -2.87 -13.20 -11.86
C GLY A 152 -3.29 -13.62 -10.44
N ARG A 153 -3.03 -12.79 -9.42
CA ARG A 153 -3.21 -13.10 -7.98
C ARG A 153 -4.24 -12.22 -7.27
N THR A 154 -4.91 -11.34 -8.00
CA THR A 154 -5.98 -10.49 -7.46
C THR A 154 -7.29 -10.97 -8.03
N GLY A 155 -8.29 -11.28 -7.19
CA GLY A 155 -9.60 -11.73 -7.67
C GLY A 155 -10.49 -10.58 -8.14
N ILE A 156 -10.54 -9.51 -7.34
CA ILE A 156 -11.36 -8.33 -7.61
C ILE A 156 -10.52 -7.07 -7.41
N ILE A 157 -10.64 -6.15 -8.35
CA ILE A 157 -10.04 -4.83 -8.31
C ILE A 157 -11.17 -3.80 -8.18
N ALA A 158 -11.12 -2.97 -7.14
CA ALA A 158 -11.99 -1.81 -7.01
C ALA A 158 -11.16 -0.54 -7.06
N SER A 159 -11.38 0.27 -8.09
CA SER A 159 -10.75 1.58 -8.23
C SER A 159 -11.70 2.67 -7.75
N GLU A 160 -11.13 3.76 -7.26
CA GLU A 160 -11.87 5.00 -6.99
C GLU A 160 -12.39 5.66 -8.29
N GLU A 161 -11.70 5.43 -9.42
CA GLU A 161 -11.97 6.05 -10.73
C GLU A 161 -13.00 5.28 -11.59
N GLU A 162 -13.45 4.11 -11.14
CA GLU A 162 -14.38 3.24 -11.86
C GLU A 162 -15.68 3.08 -11.07
N ASP A 163 -16.82 3.18 -11.76
CA ASP A 163 -18.15 2.95 -11.18
C ASP A 163 -18.31 1.49 -10.71
N VAL A 164 -17.97 0.59 -11.63
CA VAL A 164 -18.19 -0.84 -11.46
C VAL A 164 -16.85 -1.49 -11.18
N PRO A 165 -16.73 -2.25 -10.09
CA PRO A 165 -15.52 -2.99 -9.82
C PRO A 165 -15.19 -4.00 -10.91
N VAL A 166 -13.90 -4.08 -11.25
CA VAL A 166 -13.41 -4.95 -12.29
C VAL A 166 -12.98 -6.27 -11.67
N ALA A 167 -13.76 -7.32 -11.96
CA ALA A 167 -13.32 -8.69 -11.72
C ALA A 167 -12.10 -8.99 -12.60
N VAL A 168 -11.09 -9.63 -12.02
CA VAL A 168 -9.91 -10.05 -12.76
C VAL A 168 -10.19 -11.45 -13.29
N GLU A 169 -10.68 -11.52 -14.54
CA GLU A 169 -11.00 -12.78 -15.22
C GLU A 169 -9.80 -13.74 -15.29
N GLU A 170 -8.56 -13.21 -15.29
CA GLU A 170 -7.30 -13.97 -15.38
C GLU A 170 -6.65 -14.24 -14.00
N SER A 171 -7.43 -14.25 -12.92
CA SER A 171 -6.89 -14.59 -11.61
C SER A 171 -6.83 -16.12 -11.41
N TYR A 172 -5.63 -16.66 -11.20
CA TYR A 172 -5.40 -18.10 -11.02
C TYR A 172 -5.94 -18.63 -9.70
N SER A 173 -6.03 -17.77 -8.69
CA SER A 173 -6.41 -18.13 -7.31
C SER A 173 -7.45 -17.19 -6.69
N GLY A 174 -7.54 -15.93 -7.14
CA GLY A 174 -8.62 -15.01 -6.77
C GLY A 174 -8.74 -14.67 -5.28
N ASN A 175 -7.69 -14.93 -4.48
CA ASN A 175 -7.78 -14.94 -3.01
C ASN A 175 -7.67 -13.57 -2.35
N TYR A 176 -7.57 -12.49 -3.11
CA TYR A 176 -7.46 -11.13 -2.57
C TYR A 176 -8.30 -10.14 -3.35
N ILE A 177 -8.92 -9.22 -2.61
CA ILE A 177 -9.57 -8.04 -3.16
C ILE A 177 -8.66 -6.85 -2.90
N VAL A 178 -8.29 -6.13 -3.97
CA VAL A 178 -7.49 -4.92 -3.87
C VAL A 178 -8.37 -3.72 -4.18
N VAL A 179 -8.47 -2.83 -3.21
CA VAL A 179 -9.17 -1.55 -3.33
C VAL A 179 -8.10 -0.47 -3.39
N PHE A 180 -8.15 0.42 -4.37
CA PHE A 180 -7.14 1.47 -4.49
C PHE A 180 -7.70 2.81 -4.99
N ASP A 181 -7.06 3.88 -4.54
CA ASP A 181 -7.12 5.21 -5.15
C ASP A 181 -5.82 5.39 -5.96
N PRO A 182 -5.90 5.48 -7.30
CA PRO A 182 -4.70 5.54 -8.12
C PRO A 182 -3.93 6.85 -7.90
N LEU A 183 -4.62 7.96 -7.58
CA LEU A 183 -3.98 9.26 -7.48
C LEU A 183 -4.80 10.27 -6.64
N ASP A 184 -4.57 10.28 -5.33
CA ASP A 184 -5.10 11.29 -4.42
C ASP A 184 -4.55 12.68 -4.75
N GLY A 185 -5.44 13.68 -4.72
CA GLY A 185 -5.05 15.08 -4.86
C GLY A 185 -4.63 15.45 -6.29
N SER A 186 -5.18 14.78 -7.30
CA SER A 186 -4.88 15.04 -8.71
C SER A 186 -5.10 16.50 -9.14
N SER A 187 -6.00 17.22 -8.47
CA SER A 187 -6.19 18.67 -8.62
C SER A 187 -4.91 19.49 -8.41
N ASN A 188 -3.94 18.96 -7.67
CA ASN A 188 -2.71 19.64 -7.29
C ASN A 188 -1.54 19.38 -8.26
N ILE A 189 -1.68 18.45 -9.21
CA ILE A 189 -0.62 18.07 -10.16
C ILE A 189 -0.15 19.28 -10.97
N ASP A 190 -1.09 20.10 -11.44
CA ASP A 190 -0.80 21.28 -12.26
C ASP A 190 0.01 22.35 -11.48
N ALA A 191 -0.03 22.30 -10.13
CA ALA A 191 0.71 23.18 -9.23
C ALA A 191 2.03 22.57 -8.71
N ALA A 192 2.39 21.37 -9.18
CA ALA A 192 3.59 20.63 -8.77
C ALA A 192 3.69 20.39 -7.24
N VAL A 193 2.54 20.21 -6.60
CA VAL A 193 2.44 19.84 -5.18
C VAL A 193 2.33 18.31 -5.07
N SER A 194 2.62 17.76 -3.88
CA SER A 194 2.57 16.32 -3.65
C SER A 194 1.19 15.71 -3.92
N THR A 195 1.21 14.46 -4.38
CA THR A 195 0.07 13.56 -4.62
C THR A 195 0.48 12.15 -4.16
N GLY A 196 -0.38 11.15 -4.26
CA GLY A 196 -0.02 9.76 -3.94
C GLY A 196 -1.08 8.74 -4.31
N SER A 197 -0.72 7.47 -4.36
CA SER A 197 -1.69 6.37 -4.48
C SER A 197 -1.98 5.77 -3.11
N ILE A 198 -3.18 5.25 -2.90
CA ILE A 198 -3.63 4.61 -1.66
C ILE A 198 -4.14 3.22 -2.00
N PHE A 199 -3.90 2.23 -1.14
CA PHE A 199 -4.43 0.88 -1.35
C PHE A 199 -4.77 0.17 -0.04
N GLY A 200 -5.78 -0.69 -0.10
CA GLY A 200 -6.15 -1.67 0.92
C GLY A 200 -6.34 -3.05 0.29
N ILE A 201 -5.89 -4.09 0.99
CA ILE A 201 -5.96 -5.48 0.54
C ILE A 201 -6.80 -6.27 1.53
N TYR A 202 -7.89 -6.83 1.05
CA TYR A 202 -8.86 -7.58 1.84
C TYR A 202 -8.79 -9.07 1.53
N SER A 203 -9.04 -9.89 2.56
CA SER A 203 -9.33 -11.31 2.36
C SER A 203 -10.78 -11.47 1.90
N PRO A 204 -11.05 -12.23 0.83
CA PRO A 204 -12.41 -12.54 0.42
C PRO A 204 -13.11 -13.35 1.51
N ASN A 205 -14.44 -13.27 1.53
CA ASN A 205 -15.27 -14.18 2.31
C ASN A 205 -16.22 -14.94 1.36
N ASP A 206 -16.84 -16.01 1.85
CA ASP A 206 -17.71 -16.88 1.04
C ASP A 206 -19.00 -16.16 0.55
N GLU A 207 -19.31 -14.96 1.06
CA GLU A 207 -20.53 -14.21 0.73
C GLU A 207 -20.45 -13.49 -0.63
N CYS A 208 -19.25 -13.36 -1.22
CA CYS A 208 -19.09 -12.89 -2.60
C CYS A 208 -19.59 -13.90 -3.65
N LEU A 209 -19.74 -15.18 -3.28
CA LEU A 209 -20.05 -16.29 -4.18
C LEU A 209 -21.49 -16.80 -4.08
N ALA A 210 -22.35 -16.16 -3.27
CA ALA A 210 -23.71 -16.63 -3.01
C ALA A 210 -24.73 -16.02 -4.00
N ASP A 211 -25.26 -16.88 -4.87
CA ASP A 211 -26.46 -16.74 -5.71
C ASP A 211 -26.65 -15.41 -6.45
N VAL A 212 -26.14 -15.37 -7.69
CA VAL A 212 -26.68 -14.47 -8.72
C VAL A 212 -28.10 -14.94 -9.01
N GLY A 213 -29.10 -14.34 -8.37
CA GLY A 213 -30.49 -14.57 -8.73
C GLY A 213 -30.71 -14.21 -10.20
N ASP A 214 -31.61 -14.91 -10.89
CA ASP A 214 -31.86 -14.80 -12.34
C ASP A 214 -32.20 -13.37 -12.86
N GLU A 215 -32.38 -12.38 -11.97
CA GLU A 215 -32.74 -10.98 -12.28
C GLU A 215 -31.64 -9.93 -11.99
N GLU A 216 -30.48 -10.28 -11.42
CA GLU A 216 -29.42 -9.30 -11.11
C GLU A 216 -28.36 -9.19 -12.21
N THR A 217 -27.97 -7.96 -12.56
CA THR A 217 -26.85 -7.75 -13.48
C THR A 217 -25.54 -8.12 -12.80
N LEU A 218 -24.61 -8.71 -13.57
CA LEU A 218 -23.29 -9.12 -13.09
C LEU A 218 -22.55 -7.99 -12.35
N ASP A 219 -22.77 -6.74 -12.77
CA ASP A 219 -22.15 -5.55 -12.19
C ASP A 219 -22.72 -5.24 -10.80
N SER A 220 -24.05 -5.29 -10.61
CA SER A 220 -24.67 -5.10 -9.30
C SER A 220 -24.30 -6.19 -8.28
N ALA A 221 -24.08 -7.43 -8.76
CA ALA A 221 -23.62 -8.53 -7.93
C ALA A 221 -22.16 -8.33 -7.48
N LYS A 222 -21.28 -7.87 -8.36
CA LYS A 222 -19.88 -7.52 -8.03
C LYS A 222 -19.81 -6.37 -7.03
N GLU A 223 -20.64 -5.35 -7.21
CA GLU A 223 -20.68 -4.21 -6.29
C GLU A 223 -21.08 -4.65 -4.88
N ARG A 224 -22.18 -5.43 -4.78
CA ARG A 224 -22.64 -5.99 -3.51
C ARG A 224 -21.59 -6.90 -2.86
N CYS A 225 -20.92 -7.72 -3.67
CA CYS A 225 -19.81 -8.55 -3.23
C CYS A 225 -18.71 -7.69 -2.58
N ILE A 226 -18.26 -6.60 -3.20
CA ILE A 226 -17.26 -5.73 -2.56
C ILE A 226 -17.75 -5.07 -1.28
N VAL A 227 -18.98 -4.56 -1.23
CA VAL A 227 -19.51 -3.93 -0.01
C VAL A 227 -19.61 -4.94 1.13
N ASN A 228 -20.06 -6.16 0.84
CA ASN A 228 -20.21 -7.21 1.84
C ASN A 228 -18.86 -7.77 2.30
N VAL A 229 -17.88 -7.82 1.40
CA VAL A 229 -16.60 -8.46 1.65
C VAL A 229 -15.55 -7.48 2.14
N CYS A 230 -15.47 -6.26 1.64
CA CYS A 230 -14.55 -5.28 2.17
C CYS A 230 -15.09 -4.74 3.49
N GLN A 231 -14.74 -5.41 4.60
CA GLN A 231 -15.11 -5.05 5.97
C GLN A 231 -13.87 -4.48 6.68
N PRO A 232 -13.64 -3.15 6.68
CA PRO A 232 -12.40 -2.53 7.14
C PRO A 232 -11.92 -2.97 8.53
N GLY A 233 -12.85 -3.20 9.46
CA GLY A 233 -12.54 -3.58 10.84
C GLY A 233 -12.25 -5.06 11.05
N ASN A 234 -12.45 -5.90 10.03
CA ASN A 234 -12.41 -7.36 10.15
C ASN A 234 -11.36 -8.00 9.26
N ASN A 235 -11.44 -7.79 7.94
CA ASN A 235 -10.66 -8.56 6.96
C ASN A 235 -9.74 -7.71 6.06
N LEU A 236 -9.43 -6.48 6.47
CA LEU A 236 -8.35 -5.70 5.89
C LEU A 236 -7.00 -6.26 6.38
N LEU A 237 -6.28 -6.93 5.48
CA LEU A 237 -5.03 -7.65 5.79
C LEU A 237 -3.81 -6.74 5.74
N ALA A 238 -3.77 -5.88 4.72
CA ALA A 238 -2.66 -4.97 4.48
C ALA A 238 -3.19 -3.66 3.90
N ALA A 239 -2.51 -2.57 4.23
CA ALA A 239 -2.81 -1.27 3.64
C ALA A 239 -1.53 -0.45 3.49
N GLY A 240 -1.56 0.50 2.58
CA GLY A 240 -0.43 1.36 2.34
C GLY A 240 -0.76 2.54 1.44
N TYR A 241 0.24 3.37 1.24
CA TYR A 241 0.21 4.45 0.26
C TYR A 241 1.60 4.65 -0.34
N CYS A 242 1.64 5.23 -1.53
CA CYS A 242 2.87 5.73 -2.13
C CYS A 242 2.76 7.24 -2.33
N MET A 243 3.56 8.01 -1.60
CA MET A 243 3.62 9.45 -1.72
C MET A 243 4.58 9.84 -2.86
N TYR A 244 4.11 10.68 -3.77
CA TYR A 244 4.88 11.28 -4.86
C TYR A 244 5.16 12.75 -4.52
N SER A 245 6.37 13.03 -4.03
CA SER A 245 6.80 14.37 -3.61
C SER A 245 8.27 14.60 -3.99
N SER A 246 8.98 15.45 -3.22
CA SER A 246 10.43 15.63 -3.31
C SER A 246 11.23 14.33 -3.19
N SER A 247 10.62 13.33 -2.54
CA SER A 247 11.04 11.93 -2.54
C SER A 247 9.80 11.05 -2.77
N ILE A 248 10.04 9.81 -3.20
CA ILE A 248 8.97 8.83 -3.40
C ILE A 248 9.01 7.84 -2.24
N ILE A 249 7.96 7.83 -1.43
CA ILE A 249 7.91 7.05 -0.19
C ILE A 249 6.76 6.06 -0.27
N PHE A 250 7.06 4.78 -0.16
CA PHE A 250 6.10 3.69 -0.06
C PHE A 250 5.95 3.29 1.40
N VAL A 251 4.76 3.50 1.97
CA VAL A 251 4.44 3.14 3.34
C VAL A 251 3.51 1.94 3.33
N LEU A 252 3.82 0.94 4.14
CA LEU A 252 3.11 -0.34 4.18
C LEU A 252 2.92 -0.81 5.62
N THR A 253 1.74 -1.38 5.88
CA THR A 253 1.50 -2.29 7.00
C THR A 253 0.85 -3.58 6.50
N ILE A 254 1.23 -4.70 7.12
CA ILE A 254 0.64 -6.04 6.93
C ILE A 254 0.00 -6.53 8.23
N GLY A 255 -0.45 -5.60 9.08
CA GLY A 255 -1.08 -5.89 10.38
C GLY A 255 -0.12 -5.97 11.58
N ALA A 256 1.19 -5.83 11.35
CA ALA A 256 2.22 -5.87 12.40
C ALA A 256 3.21 -4.71 12.27
N GLY A 257 2.74 -3.50 12.59
CA GLY A 257 3.54 -2.27 12.54
C GLY A 257 3.56 -1.62 11.15
N VAL A 258 4.20 -0.45 11.07
CA VAL A 258 4.25 0.39 9.86
C VAL A 258 5.70 0.55 9.40
N PHE A 259 5.95 0.35 8.11
CA PHE A 259 7.27 0.42 7.51
C PHE A 259 7.27 1.42 6.37
N ALA A 260 8.34 2.22 6.25
CA ALA A 260 8.53 3.11 5.11
C ALA A 260 9.75 2.71 4.28
N PHE A 261 9.55 2.73 2.98
CA PHE A 261 10.57 2.47 1.98
C PHE A 261 10.69 3.68 1.06
N THR A 262 11.91 4.17 0.87
CA THR A 262 12.20 5.28 -0.03
C THR A 262 12.70 4.73 -1.35
N LEU A 263 12.15 5.21 -2.47
CA LEU A 263 12.62 4.83 -3.79
C LEU A 263 14.01 5.43 -4.02
N ASP A 264 14.99 4.58 -4.28
CA ASP A 264 16.29 5.00 -4.80
C ASP A 264 16.18 5.18 -6.33
N PRO A 265 16.26 6.41 -6.86
CA PRO A 265 16.15 6.65 -8.29
C PRO A 265 17.33 6.10 -9.10
N MET A 266 18.48 5.80 -8.48
CA MET A 266 19.65 5.26 -9.16
C MET A 266 19.47 3.77 -9.50
N TYR A 267 18.84 3.02 -8.59
CA TYR A 267 18.67 1.57 -8.73
C TYR A 267 17.24 1.16 -9.08
N GLY A 268 16.28 2.08 -8.95
CA GLY A 268 14.86 1.79 -9.17
C GLY A 268 14.27 0.87 -8.12
N GLU A 269 14.82 0.86 -6.90
CA GLU A 269 14.38 -0.01 -5.81
C GLU A 269 13.87 0.77 -4.59
N PHE A 270 12.82 0.25 -3.98
CA PHE A 270 12.34 0.74 -2.69
C PHE A 270 13.25 0.19 -1.60
N VAL A 271 13.92 1.08 -0.87
CA VAL A 271 14.85 0.74 0.22
C VAL A 271 14.21 1.13 1.54
N MET A 272 14.21 0.21 2.50
CA MET A 272 13.69 0.48 3.84
C MET A 272 14.48 1.60 4.52
N THR A 273 13.78 2.65 4.93
CA THR A 273 14.37 3.80 5.61
C THR A 273 13.85 3.98 7.03
N GLN A 274 12.68 3.44 7.35
CA GLN A 274 12.13 3.43 8.71
C GLN A 274 11.41 2.12 9.00
N GLU A 275 11.74 1.51 10.14
CA GLU A 275 11.08 0.34 10.70
C GLU A 275 10.12 0.76 11.82
N ASN A 276 8.96 0.10 11.92
CA ASN A 276 8.01 0.24 13.03
C ASN A 276 7.71 1.70 13.41
N ILE A 277 7.27 2.48 12.44
CA ILE A 277 6.91 3.89 12.62
C ILE A 277 5.86 4.00 13.74
N GLN A 278 6.08 4.92 14.67
CA GLN A 278 5.15 5.27 15.73
C GLN A 278 4.82 6.75 15.65
N ILE A 279 3.54 7.07 15.52
CA ILE A 279 3.08 8.45 15.52
C ILE A 279 3.21 9.04 16.94
N PRO A 280 3.66 10.30 17.10
CA PRO A 280 3.63 10.97 18.39
C PRO A 280 2.22 10.96 19.01
N LYS A 281 2.11 10.75 20.33
CA LYS A 281 0.81 10.70 21.02
C LYS A 281 0.05 12.03 21.02
N SER A 282 0.78 13.14 20.93
CA SER A 282 0.26 14.52 20.82
C SER A 282 1.09 15.32 19.82
N GLY A 283 0.54 16.39 19.26
CA GLY A 283 1.29 17.28 18.38
C GLY A 283 0.58 18.61 18.13
N LYS A 284 1.29 19.73 18.29
CA LYS A 284 0.75 21.08 18.07
C LYS A 284 0.67 21.46 16.58
N ILE A 285 0.12 20.59 15.75
CA ILE A 285 -0.11 20.79 14.32
C ILE A 285 -1.55 20.39 14.00
N TYR A 286 -2.29 21.25 13.30
CA TYR A 286 -3.59 20.90 12.76
C TYR A 286 -3.65 21.14 11.25
N SER A 287 -4.36 20.25 10.56
CA SER A 287 -4.46 20.24 9.09
C SER A 287 -5.91 20.15 8.66
N PHE A 288 -6.48 21.31 8.33
CA PHE A 288 -7.87 21.49 7.90
C PHE A 288 -7.95 22.57 6.84
N ASN A 289 -8.90 22.45 5.91
CA ASN A 289 -9.21 23.52 4.97
C ASN A 289 -10.08 24.61 5.61
N GLU A 290 -9.45 25.57 6.29
CA GLU A 290 -10.15 26.69 6.95
C GLU A 290 -10.94 27.60 6.00
N GLY A 291 -10.76 27.49 4.67
CA GLY A 291 -11.65 28.13 3.70
C GLY A 291 -13.11 27.73 3.84
N ASN A 292 -13.37 26.54 4.41
CA ASN A 292 -14.72 26.02 4.68
C ASN A 292 -15.25 26.38 6.08
N TYR A 293 -14.56 27.21 6.87
CA TYR A 293 -14.91 27.48 8.27
C TYR A 293 -16.37 27.92 8.47
N GLN A 294 -16.92 28.75 7.58
CA GLN A 294 -18.31 29.22 7.64
C GLN A 294 -19.36 28.14 7.32
N LEU A 295 -18.93 27.02 6.74
CA LEU A 295 -19.77 25.90 6.37
C LEU A 295 -19.77 24.78 7.42
N TRP A 296 -18.88 24.84 8.41
CA TRP A 296 -18.80 23.87 9.49
C TRP A 296 -19.84 24.11 10.59
N ASP A 297 -20.05 23.06 11.39
CA ASP A 297 -20.84 23.13 12.61
C ASP A 297 -20.12 23.96 13.68
N ASP A 298 -20.89 24.59 14.57
CA ASP A 298 -20.35 25.50 15.59
C ASP A 298 -19.42 24.80 16.59
N LYS A 299 -19.65 23.50 16.84
CA LYS A 299 -18.76 22.65 17.65
C LYS A 299 -17.34 22.58 17.07
N LEU A 300 -17.24 22.37 15.76
CA LEU A 300 -15.95 22.29 15.07
C LEU A 300 -15.29 23.66 14.95
N LYS A 301 -16.07 24.72 14.72
CA LYS A 301 -15.55 26.11 14.74
C LYS A 301 -14.89 26.42 16.07
N LYS A 302 -15.57 26.12 17.18
CA LYS A 302 -15.04 26.30 18.53
C LYS A 302 -13.73 25.55 18.74
N TYR A 303 -13.66 24.29 18.30
CA TYR A 303 -12.42 23.50 18.35
C TYR A 303 -11.28 24.21 17.62
N ILE A 304 -11.49 24.63 16.36
CA ILE A 304 -10.48 25.32 15.55
C ILE A 304 -10.06 26.66 16.16
N ASP A 305 -11.00 27.42 16.73
CA ASP A 305 -10.70 28.70 17.39
C ASP A 305 -9.82 28.51 18.61
N ASP A 306 -10.10 27.48 19.43
CA ASP A 306 -9.31 27.17 20.62
C ASP A 306 -7.88 26.68 20.28
N LEU A 307 -7.64 26.12 19.08
CA LEU A 307 -6.28 25.78 18.63
C LEU A 307 -5.40 27.01 18.34
N LYS A 308 -6.03 28.16 18.04
CA LYS A 308 -5.36 29.42 17.74
C LYS A 308 -4.99 30.19 19.01
N ASP A 309 -5.50 29.80 20.17
CA ASP A 309 -5.09 30.36 21.45
C ASP A 309 -3.63 30.00 21.75
N PRO A 310 -2.73 30.99 21.96
CA PRO A 310 -1.34 30.73 22.33
C PRO A 310 -1.16 30.01 23.68
N GLY A 311 -2.19 30.03 24.53
CA GLY A 311 -2.18 29.45 25.86
C GLY A 311 -1.08 30.01 26.76
N PRO A 312 -0.78 29.34 27.90
CA PRO A 312 0.23 29.81 28.85
C PRO A 312 1.65 29.86 28.28
N THR A 313 1.94 29.04 27.28
CA THR A 313 3.26 28.96 26.64
C THR A 313 3.51 30.05 25.59
N GLY A 314 2.51 30.88 25.27
CA GLY A 314 2.64 31.92 24.24
C GLY A 314 2.75 31.40 22.81
N LYS A 315 2.46 30.11 22.56
CA LYS A 315 2.65 29.42 21.28
C LYS A 315 1.42 28.60 20.91
N PRO A 316 0.65 29.03 19.89
CA PRO A 316 -0.54 28.30 19.44
C PRO A 316 -0.14 27.07 18.63
N TYR A 317 -1.13 26.32 18.15
CA TYR A 317 -0.88 25.25 17.19
C TYR A 317 -0.44 25.82 15.84
N SER A 318 0.36 25.07 15.10
CA SER A 318 0.75 25.40 13.73
C SER A 318 -0.27 24.84 12.73
N ALA A 319 -0.85 25.70 11.89
CA ALA A 319 -1.67 25.27 10.77
C ALA A 319 -0.80 24.77 9.61
N ARG A 320 -1.06 23.59 9.07
CA ARG A 320 -0.43 23.07 7.84
C ARG A 320 -1.48 22.34 7.02
N TYR A 321 -1.72 22.74 5.79
CA TYR A 321 -2.66 22.07 4.91
C TYR A 321 -2.12 22.11 3.48
N ILE A 322 -1.71 20.95 2.96
CA ILE A 322 -1.17 20.81 1.61
C ILE A 322 -2.32 20.73 0.60
N GLY A 323 -3.41 20.04 0.98
CA GLY A 323 -4.54 19.77 0.10
C GLY A 323 -4.41 18.47 -0.68
N SER A 324 -3.47 17.60 -0.32
CA SER A 324 -3.43 16.18 -0.71
C SER A 324 -3.51 15.35 0.56
N LEU A 325 -4.45 14.41 0.62
CA LEU A 325 -4.63 13.52 1.75
C LEU A 325 -3.34 12.79 2.08
N VAL A 326 -2.67 12.21 1.08
CA VAL A 326 -1.43 11.45 1.27
C VAL A 326 -0.32 12.33 1.85
N GLY A 327 -0.14 13.54 1.30
CA GLY A 327 0.89 14.47 1.80
C GLY A 327 0.62 14.96 3.22
N ASP A 328 -0.62 15.34 3.51
CA ASP A 328 -1.02 15.80 4.84
C ASP A 328 -0.99 14.67 5.88
N PHE A 329 -1.40 13.45 5.51
CA PHE A 329 -1.34 12.27 6.36
C PHE A 329 0.10 11.84 6.63
N HIS A 330 0.97 11.77 5.62
CA HIS A 330 2.37 11.37 5.81
C HIS A 330 3.11 12.30 6.79
N ARG A 331 2.89 13.61 6.66
CA ARG A 331 3.43 14.59 7.63
C ARG A 331 2.89 14.35 9.03
N THR A 332 1.59 14.09 9.16
CA THR A 332 0.92 13.83 10.45
C THR A 332 1.46 12.54 11.09
N LEU A 333 1.70 11.50 10.29
CA LEU A 333 2.27 10.24 10.74
C LEU A 333 3.67 10.41 11.35
N LEU A 334 4.52 11.25 10.74
CA LEU A 334 5.90 11.45 11.19
C LEU A 334 6.05 12.50 12.31
N TYR A 335 5.27 13.58 12.27
CA TYR A 335 5.44 14.71 13.19
C TYR A 335 4.32 14.84 14.23
N GLY A 336 3.31 13.98 14.17
CA GLY A 336 2.13 14.08 15.01
C GLY A 336 1.24 15.26 14.65
N GLY A 337 0.22 15.47 15.48
CA GLY A 337 -0.85 16.42 15.24
C GLY A 337 -2.09 15.74 14.69
N ILE A 338 -2.94 16.52 14.06
CA ILE A 338 -4.24 16.06 13.56
C ILE A 338 -4.49 16.56 12.14
N TYR A 339 -4.96 15.65 11.29
CA TYR A 339 -5.59 15.96 10.04
C TYR A 339 -7.10 15.77 10.17
N GLY A 340 -7.87 16.67 9.56
CA GLY A 340 -9.30 16.46 9.46
C GLY A 340 -9.92 16.96 8.16
N TYR A 341 -10.81 16.13 7.63
CA TYR A 341 -11.72 16.43 6.53
C TYR A 341 -13.15 16.27 7.04
N PRO A 342 -13.69 17.31 7.69
CA PRO A 342 -15.00 17.26 8.31
C PRO A 342 -16.12 17.25 7.26
N ARG A 343 -17.34 16.91 7.68
CA ARG A 343 -18.55 17.28 6.94
C ARG A 343 -18.72 18.81 6.91
N ASP A 344 -19.47 19.27 5.92
CA ASP A 344 -19.91 20.65 5.84
C ASP A 344 -21.33 20.76 5.26
N LYS A 345 -21.86 21.99 5.15
CA LYS A 345 -23.21 22.25 4.61
C LYS A 345 -23.44 21.67 3.20
N LYS A 346 -22.40 21.57 2.37
CA LYS A 346 -22.47 21.02 1.00
C LYS A 346 -22.26 19.51 1.03
N SER A 347 -21.24 19.06 1.74
CA SER A 347 -20.84 17.66 1.84
C SER A 347 -21.21 17.10 3.21
N LYS A 348 -22.49 16.73 3.38
CA LYS A 348 -23.06 16.33 4.68
C LYS A 348 -22.40 15.10 5.31
N ASN A 349 -21.82 14.23 4.49
CA ASN A 349 -21.10 13.02 4.91
C ASN A 349 -19.57 13.15 4.71
N GLY A 350 -19.03 14.37 4.60
CA GLY A 350 -17.63 14.57 4.26
C GLY A 350 -17.34 14.35 2.76
N LYS A 351 -16.07 14.48 2.38
CA LYS A 351 -15.62 14.29 0.99
C LYS A 351 -14.88 12.96 0.79
N LEU A 352 -14.09 12.50 1.77
CA LEU A 352 -13.25 11.32 1.60
C LEU A 352 -14.09 10.04 1.61
N ARG A 353 -13.69 9.06 0.80
CA ARG A 353 -14.39 7.78 0.63
C ARG A 353 -13.89 6.77 1.64
N LEU A 354 -14.83 6.00 2.18
CA LEU A 354 -14.57 5.05 3.26
C LEU A 354 -13.58 3.96 2.81
N LEU A 355 -13.88 3.24 1.74
CA LEU A 355 -13.13 2.05 1.32
C LEU A 355 -11.74 2.36 0.73
N TYR A 356 -11.63 3.44 -0.03
CA TYR A 356 -10.43 3.78 -0.81
C TYR A 356 -9.44 4.66 -0.04
N GLU A 357 -9.95 5.54 0.83
CA GLU A 357 -9.15 6.60 1.45
C GLU A 357 -9.13 6.44 2.98
N CYS A 358 -10.30 6.49 3.62
CA CYS A 358 -10.38 6.57 5.08
C CYS A 358 -9.96 5.27 5.77
N ALA A 359 -10.42 4.11 5.29
CA ALA A 359 -10.12 2.81 5.88
C ALA A 359 -8.62 2.45 5.78
N PRO A 360 -7.96 2.51 4.60
CA PRO A 360 -6.52 2.27 4.50
C PRO A 360 -5.69 3.18 5.42
N MET A 361 -6.00 4.48 5.43
CA MET A 361 -5.28 5.45 6.28
C MET A 361 -5.50 5.17 7.77
N SER A 362 -6.72 4.80 8.16
CA SER A 362 -7.05 4.48 9.55
C SER A 362 -6.37 3.19 10.02
N PHE A 363 -6.24 2.19 9.15
CA PHE A 363 -5.48 0.98 9.47
C PHE A 363 -4.00 1.28 9.69
N ILE A 364 -3.40 2.12 8.85
CA ILE A 364 -2.00 2.54 9.00
C ILE A 364 -1.81 3.34 10.30
N VAL A 365 -2.68 4.30 10.61
CA VAL A 365 -2.48 5.13 11.80
C VAL A 365 -2.62 4.32 13.09
N GLU A 366 -3.53 3.35 13.14
CA GLU A 366 -3.71 2.49 14.32
C GLU A 366 -2.51 1.56 14.51
N GLN A 367 -1.96 1.00 13.43
CA GLN A 367 -0.72 0.23 13.45
C GLN A 367 0.49 1.07 13.90
N ALA A 368 0.45 2.38 13.66
CA ALA A 368 1.43 3.35 14.17
C ALA A 368 1.13 3.87 15.59
N GLY A 369 0.05 3.41 16.24
CA GLY A 369 -0.32 3.81 17.60
C GLY A 369 -1.08 5.14 17.72
N GLY A 370 -1.65 5.63 16.63
CA GLY A 370 -2.56 6.79 16.60
C GLY A 370 -4.04 6.38 16.51
N LYS A 371 -4.88 7.29 16.02
CA LYS A 371 -6.34 7.09 15.98
C LYS A 371 -6.95 7.65 14.68
N GLY A 372 -7.93 6.95 14.12
CA GLY A 372 -8.79 7.40 13.03
C GLY A 372 -10.28 7.34 13.42
N SER A 373 -10.98 8.48 13.31
CA SER A 373 -12.35 8.68 13.79
C SER A 373 -13.19 9.45 12.76
N ASP A 374 -14.50 9.20 12.70
CA ASP A 374 -15.44 10.05 11.96
C ASP A 374 -15.89 11.29 12.77
N GLY A 375 -15.39 11.41 14.00
CA GLY A 375 -15.76 12.42 14.99
C GLY A 375 -16.54 11.84 16.17
N HIS A 376 -17.10 10.64 16.01
CA HIS A 376 -17.93 9.94 17.01
C HIS A 376 -17.59 8.45 17.14
N HIS A 377 -17.18 7.79 16.07
CA HIS A 377 -16.90 6.37 15.95
C HIS A 377 -15.53 6.13 15.32
N ARG A 378 -14.92 4.98 15.63
CA ARG A 378 -13.71 4.50 14.95
C ARG A 378 -14.02 4.19 13.50
N VAL A 379 -13.22 4.72 12.56
CA VAL A 379 -13.46 4.58 11.12
C VAL A 379 -13.54 3.12 10.67
N LEU A 380 -12.67 2.26 11.20
CA LEU A 380 -12.63 0.86 10.82
C LEU A 380 -13.85 0.06 11.32
N ASP A 381 -14.60 0.56 12.29
CA ASP A 381 -15.83 -0.09 12.76
C ASP A 381 -17.05 0.25 11.89
N ILE A 382 -16.90 1.17 10.92
CA ILE A 382 -17.96 1.55 10.00
C ILE A 382 -18.06 0.49 8.90
N GLN A 383 -19.16 -0.27 8.91
CA GLN A 383 -19.50 -1.17 7.81
C GLN A 383 -19.96 -0.34 6.60
N PRO A 384 -19.29 -0.48 5.43
CA PRO A 384 -19.75 0.15 4.20
C PRO A 384 -21.14 -0.35 3.81
N THR A 385 -22.01 0.56 3.35
CA THR A 385 -23.30 0.24 2.73
C THR A 385 -23.31 0.51 1.22
N GLU A 386 -22.38 1.33 0.75
CA GLU A 386 -22.16 1.67 -0.66
C GLU A 386 -20.66 1.69 -0.92
N ILE A 387 -20.25 1.34 -2.13
CA ILE A 387 -18.83 1.31 -2.52
C ILE A 387 -18.19 2.70 -2.41
N HIS A 388 -18.89 3.72 -2.91
CA HIS A 388 -18.42 5.10 -2.89
C HIS A 388 -18.92 5.89 -1.67
N GLN A 389 -19.26 5.20 -0.57
CA GLN A 389 -19.69 5.83 0.67
C GLN A 389 -18.61 6.81 1.17
N ARG A 390 -19.02 8.03 1.49
CA ARG A 390 -18.16 9.06 2.08
C ARG A 390 -18.34 9.14 3.59
N VAL A 391 -17.26 9.47 4.29
CA VAL A 391 -17.28 9.71 5.73
C VAL A 391 -16.43 10.94 6.08
N PRO A 392 -16.79 11.71 7.12
CA PRO A 392 -15.85 12.64 7.74
C PRO A 392 -14.64 11.87 8.27
N LEU A 393 -13.48 12.52 8.28
CA LEU A 393 -12.26 11.91 8.81
C LEU A 393 -11.55 12.86 9.77
N TYR A 394 -11.16 12.34 10.93
CA TYR A 394 -10.27 12.96 11.90
C TYR A 394 -9.21 11.92 12.28
N ILE A 395 -7.96 12.18 11.94
CA ILE A 395 -6.90 11.18 12.00
C ILE A 395 -5.58 11.78 12.45
N GLY A 396 -4.83 11.03 13.26
CA GLY A 396 -3.48 11.42 13.69
C GLY A 396 -3.15 10.98 15.10
N SER A 397 -2.47 11.86 15.83
CA SER A 397 -2.08 11.69 17.22
C SER A 397 -3.28 11.38 18.11
N GLN A 398 -3.17 10.32 18.91
CA GLN A 398 -4.28 9.82 19.73
C GLN A 398 -4.93 10.91 20.59
N GLU A 399 -4.13 11.72 21.31
CA GLU A 399 -4.65 12.76 22.20
C GLU A 399 -5.33 13.90 21.43
N GLU A 400 -4.87 14.21 20.21
CA GLU A 400 -5.45 15.28 19.40
C GLU A 400 -6.79 14.86 18.79
N VAL A 401 -6.92 13.59 18.39
CA VAL A 401 -8.19 13.03 17.89
C VAL A 401 -9.21 12.93 19.03
N GLU A 402 -8.82 12.43 20.20
CA GLU A 402 -9.69 12.41 21.38
C GLU A 402 -10.12 13.82 21.82
N LYS A 403 -9.25 14.83 21.61
CA LYS A 403 -9.61 16.23 21.87
C LYS A 403 -10.73 16.70 20.95
N VAL A 404 -10.65 16.47 19.64
CA VAL A 404 -11.73 16.91 18.73
C VAL A 404 -13.03 16.15 18.98
N GLU A 405 -12.98 14.85 19.27
CA GLU A 405 -14.18 14.05 19.63
C GLU A 405 -14.92 14.66 20.83
N LYS A 406 -14.20 15.14 21.86
CA LYS A 406 -14.81 15.82 23.02
C LYS A 406 -15.53 17.11 22.66
N TYR A 407 -15.08 17.83 21.64
CA TYR A 407 -15.77 19.03 21.16
C TYR A 407 -17.01 18.67 20.34
N LEU A 408 -16.99 17.54 19.64
CA LEU A 408 -18.08 17.09 18.76
C LEU A 408 -19.17 16.28 19.48
N ALA A 409 -18.87 15.73 20.65
CA ALA A 409 -19.79 15.00 21.54
C ALA A 409 -21.07 15.79 21.87
#